data_AF-A0A0F5JCR5-F1
#
_entry.id   AF-A0A0F5JCR5-F1
#
_cell.length_a   1.000
_cell.length_b   1.000
_cell.length_c   1.000
_cell.angle_alpha   90.00
_cell.angle_beta   90.00
_cell.angle_gamma   90.00
#
_symmetry.space_group_name_H-M   'P 1'
#
loop_
_entity.id
_entity.type
_entity.pdbx_description
1 polymer ?
#
loop_
_entity_poly.entity_id
_entity_poly.type
_entity_poly.pdbx_seq_one_letter_code
_entity_poly.pdbx_strand_id
1 'polypeptide(L)'
;MSNIKIDPNNYRIHDEKNKRLIRKSLEECGAGRSILFDNDDCIIAGNGVYEQAQELGLKVRVIESDGTELIAIKRKDLSTEDARRKALALADNHTSDTSFFDFDAVVKDFGVDELDRWEIDLSSVTIDMENQDEDIPDELTAERKVALPFVKISFQSVKQFERFEVGLKVLIEKFEGITYVVGGGEL
;
A
#
# COMPACT_ATOMS: atom_id res chain seq x y z
N MET A 1 29.14 9.68 5.85
CA MET A 1 27.69 9.63 6.12
C MET A 1 27.14 8.60 5.16
N SER A 2 26.39 7.61 5.64
CA SER A 2 25.68 6.66 4.79
C SER A 2 24.68 7.42 3.93
N ASN A 3 24.71 7.22 2.62
CA ASN A 3 23.86 7.93 1.67
C ASN A 3 22.57 7.15 1.44
N ILE A 4 21.72 7.11 2.47
CA ILE A 4 20.44 6.37 2.44
C ILE A 4 19.49 7.06 1.47
N LYS A 5 18.91 6.28 0.56
CA LYS A 5 18.03 6.71 -0.53
C LYS A 5 16.58 6.45 -0.13
N ILE A 6 15.71 7.41 -0.46
CA ILE A 6 14.27 7.18 -0.46
C ILE A 6 13.97 6.14 -1.55
N ASP A 7 13.17 5.14 -1.21
CA ASP A 7 12.70 4.18 -2.20
C ASP A 7 11.63 4.83 -3.11
N PRO A 8 11.90 4.94 -4.43
CA PRO A 8 10.94 5.51 -5.37
C PRO A 8 9.71 4.62 -5.60
N ASN A 9 9.74 3.33 -5.24
CA ASN A 9 8.65 2.38 -5.42
C ASN A 9 7.96 2.01 -4.09
N ASN A 10 7.99 2.91 -3.12
CA ASN A 10 7.42 2.68 -1.80
C ASN A 10 5.92 2.35 -1.89
N TYR A 11 5.52 1.21 -1.33
CA TYR A 11 4.11 0.82 -1.30
C TYR A 11 3.23 1.73 -0.44
N ARG A 12 3.80 2.64 0.36
CA ARG A 12 3.05 3.63 1.14
C ARG A 12 3.18 5.03 0.56
N ILE A 13 2.04 5.64 0.27
CA ILE A 13 1.95 7.04 -0.14
C ILE A 13 1.77 7.92 1.10
N HIS A 14 2.62 8.95 1.19
CA HIS A 14 2.63 9.92 2.29
C HIS A 14 2.22 11.30 1.75
N ASP A 15 0.97 11.69 2.00
CA ASP A 15 0.46 13.02 1.65
C ASP A 15 0.99 14.11 2.60
N GLU A 16 0.74 15.38 2.27
CA GLU A 16 1.19 16.53 3.08
C GLU A 16 0.66 16.50 4.52
N LYS A 17 -0.55 15.96 4.72
CA LYS A 17 -1.13 15.80 6.05
C LYS A 17 -0.33 14.79 6.85
N ASN A 18 -0.04 13.64 6.26
CA ASN A 18 0.74 12.57 6.86
C ASN A 18 2.17 13.03 7.18
N LYS A 19 2.86 13.65 6.21
CA LYS A 19 4.20 14.21 6.39
C LYS A 19 4.25 15.21 7.54
N ARG A 20 3.28 16.14 7.61
CA ARG A 20 3.17 17.08 8.74
C ARG A 20 3.01 16.38 10.09
N LEU A 21 2.23 15.31 10.16
CA LEU A 21 2.05 14.54 11.40
C LEU A 21 3.33 13.79 11.80
N ILE A 22 4.02 13.19 10.82
CA ILE A 22 5.34 12.57 11.03
C ILE A 22 6.34 13.59 11.56
N ARG A 23 6.43 14.75 10.89
CA ARG A 23 7.31 15.84 11.30
C ARG A 23 7.01 16.30 12.73
N LYS A 24 5.74 16.52 13.06
CA LYS A 24 5.31 16.90 14.41
C LYS A 24 5.75 15.85 15.45
N SER A 25 5.57 14.57 15.13
CA SER A 25 6.01 13.47 16.02
C SER A 25 7.52 13.53 16.26
N LEU A 26 8.31 13.71 15.20
CA LEU A 26 9.77 13.82 15.29
C LEU A 26 10.22 15.04 16.09
N GLU A 27 9.58 16.20 15.88
CA GLU A 27 9.88 17.44 16.59
C GLU A 27 9.55 17.34 18.10
N GLU A 28 8.38 16.84 18.45
CA GLU A 28 7.89 16.85 19.84
C GLU A 28 8.39 15.64 20.66
N CYS A 29 8.57 14.48 20.01
CA CYS A 29 8.85 13.22 20.69
C CYS A 29 10.23 12.62 20.36
N GLY A 30 10.86 13.07 19.28
CA GLY A 30 12.02 12.42 18.67
C GLY A 30 11.67 11.09 18.00
N ALA A 31 12.65 10.46 17.36
CA ALA A 31 12.45 9.17 16.70
C ALA A 31 11.99 8.08 17.68
N GLY A 32 10.92 7.36 17.29
CA GLY A 32 10.37 6.21 17.99
C GLY A 32 10.89 4.90 17.40
N ARG A 33 10.37 4.53 16.23
CA ARG A 33 10.82 3.35 15.46
C ARG A 33 12.06 3.67 14.63
N SER A 34 12.88 2.65 14.39
CA SER A 34 13.92 2.68 13.35
C SER A 34 13.31 2.62 11.95
N ILE A 35 14.10 3.06 10.98
CA ILE A 35 13.88 2.76 9.56
C ILE A 35 14.64 1.48 9.18
N LEU A 36 14.24 0.86 8.07
CA LEU A 36 14.89 -0.32 7.50
C LEU A 36 15.29 0.00 6.05
N PHE A 37 16.50 -0.36 5.65
CA PHE A 37 16.98 -0.21 4.28
C PHE A 37 17.82 -1.43 3.87
N ASP A 38 17.91 -1.67 2.57
CA ASP A 38 18.63 -2.81 2.00
C ASP A 38 20.14 -2.55 1.87
N ASN A 39 20.87 -3.55 1.35
CA ASN A 39 22.31 -3.48 1.15
C ASN A 39 22.72 -2.44 0.08
N ASP A 40 21.78 -1.93 -0.71
CA ASP A 40 22.01 -0.91 -1.75
C ASP A 40 21.63 0.51 -1.25
N ASP A 41 21.48 0.66 0.06
CA ASP A 41 21.09 1.88 0.76
C ASP A 41 19.65 2.36 0.43
N CYS A 42 18.76 1.48 -0.06
CA CYS A 42 17.38 1.82 -0.40
C CYS A 42 16.41 1.47 0.73
N ILE A 43 15.55 2.41 1.14
CA ILE A 43 14.65 2.22 2.29
C ILE A 43 13.54 1.21 1.97
N ILE A 44 13.44 0.17 2.78
CA ILE A 44 12.34 -0.79 2.77
C ILE A 44 11.16 -0.28 3.62
N ALA A 45 11.45 0.37 4.75
CA ALA A 45 10.41 0.86 5.66
C ALA A 45 10.82 2.17 6.35
N GLY A 46 9.87 3.11 6.41
CA GLY A 46 10.05 4.40 7.08
C GLY A 46 10.48 5.55 6.17
N ASN A 47 10.10 5.54 4.88
CA ASN A 47 10.41 6.61 3.93
C ASN A 47 9.97 7.99 4.42
N GLY A 48 8.69 8.17 4.78
CA GLY A 48 8.20 9.45 5.29
C GLY A 48 8.92 9.88 6.58
N VAL A 49 9.31 8.93 7.44
CA VAL A 49 10.08 9.22 8.66
C VAL A 49 11.48 9.72 8.32
N TYR A 50 12.17 9.08 7.38
CA TYR A 50 13.52 9.48 6.97
C TYR A 50 13.53 10.84 6.29
N GLU A 51 12.61 11.07 5.35
CA GLU A 51 12.43 12.37 4.66
C GLU A 51 12.29 13.50 5.68
N GLN A 52 11.34 13.38 6.61
CA GLN A 52 11.09 14.42 7.61
C GLN A 52 12.22 14.52 8.65
N ALA A 53 12.91 13.43 8.97
CA ALA A 53 14.08 13.44 9.85
C ALA A 53 15.26 14.19 9.21
N GLN A 54 15.48 14.04 7.90
CA GLN A 54 16.49 14.79 7.16
C GLN A 54 16.19 16.28 7.15
N GLU A 55 14.93 16.67 6.88
CA GLU A 55 14.51 18.08 6.93
C GLU A 55 14.72 18.72 8.31
N LEU A 56 14.60 17.93 9.38
CA LEU A 56 14.86 18.33 10.76
C LEU A 56 16.34 18.32 11.16
N GLY A 57 17.23 17.83 10.27
CA GLY A 57 18.66 17.69 10.55
C GLY A 57 18.97 16.65 11.64
N LEU A 58 18.10 15.66 11.84
CA LEU A 58 18.33 14.59 12.81
C LEU A 58 19.50 13.71 12.37
N LYS A 59 20.38 13.37 13.33
CA LYS A 59 21.53 12.50 13.07
C LYS A 59 21.06 11.05 12.92
N VAL A 60 21.53 10.39 11.87
CA VAL A 60 21.24 8.98 11.59
C VAL A 60 22.39 8.12 12.06
N ARG A 61 22.07 7.04 12.79
CA ARG A 61 23.02 5.99 13.18
C ARG A 61 22.58 4.70 12.51
N VAL A 62 23.47 4.10 11.74
CA VAL A 62 23.26 2.81 11.08
C VAL A 62 23.74 1.67 12.00
N ILE A 63 22.95 0.60 12.05
CA ILE A 63 23.30 -0.68 12.65
C ILE A 63 23.06 -1.72 11.55
N GLU A 64 24.11 -2.39 11.09
CA GLU A 64 24.02 -3.46 10.10
C GLU A 64 23.45 -4.73 10.74
N SER A 65 22.60 -5.43 10.01
CA SER A 65 21.99 -6.70 10.41
C SER A 65 21.69 -7.53 9.16
N ASP A 66 21.78 -8.85 9.27
CA ASP A 66 21.39 -9.82 8.24
C ASP A 66 19.96 -10.37 8.47
N GLY A 67 19.25 -9.84 9.46
CA GLY A 67 17.90 -10.26 9.82
C GLY A 67 17.81 -11.51 10.71
N THR A 68 18.93 -12.09 11.14
CA THR A 68 18.93 -13.27 12.02
C THR A 68 18.69 -12.94 13.50
N GLU A 69 18.88 -11.67 13.88
CA GLU A 69 18.65 -11.16 15.24
C GLU A 69 17.70 -9.96 15.26
N LEU A 70 16.87 -9.86 16.30
CA LEU A 70 15.98 -8.72 16.52
C LEU A 70 16.74 -7.54 17.11
N ILE A 71 16.81 -6.43 16.38
CA ILE A 71 17.37 -5.16 16.87
C ILE A 71 16.30 -4.38 17.65
N ALA A 72 16.49 -4.25 18.97
CA ALA A 72 15.59 -3.50 19.85
C ALA A 72 16.16 -2.13 20.24
N ILE A 73 15.36 -1.07 20.11
CA ILE A 73 15.74 0.29 20.48
C ILE A 73 15.13 0.67 21.84
N LYS A 74 15.99 1.04 22.79
CA LYS A 74 15.59 1.53 24.11
C LYS A 74 15.79 3.04 24.23
N ARG A 75 14.69 3.79 24.33
CA ARG A 75 14.68 5.21 24.71
C ARG A 75 14.93 5.35 26.21
N LYS A 76 16.18 5.68 26.59
CA LYS A 76 16.59 5.83 28.00
C LYS A 76 16.07 7.12 28.65
N ASP A 77 15.57 8.05 27.84
CA ASP A 77 15.03 9.36 28.23
C ASP A 77 13.50 9.36 28.42
N LEU A 78 12.86 8.19 28.35
CA LEU A 78 11.41 8.02 28.51
C LEU A 78 11.13 6.99 29.61
N SER A 79 10.07 7.24 30.37
CA SER A 79 9.50 6.28 31.33
C SER A 79 8.06 5.92 30.95
N THR A 80 7.50 4.87 31.56
CA THR A 80 6.14 4.39 31.24
C THR A 80 5.07 5.46 31.44
N GLU A 81 5.21 6.28 32.48
CA GLU A 81 4.23 7.32 32.81
C GLU A 81 4.45 8.66 32.11
N ASP A 82 5.54 8.79 31.37
CA ASP A 82 5.93 10.01 30.68
C ASP A 82 4.87 10.42 29.63
N ALA A 83 4.42 11.67 29.69
CA ALA A 83 3.44 12.21 28.75
C ALA A 83 3.96 12.20 27.31
N ARG A 84 5.25 12.49 27.08
CA ARG A 84 5.91 12.42 25.78
C ARG A 84 5.99 10.98 25.28
N ARG A 85 6.17 9.99 26.16
CA ARG A 85 6.08 8.56 25.79
C ARG A 85 4.67 8.19 25.33
N LYS A 86 3.64 8.69 26.01
CA LYS A 86 2.23 8.46 25.63
C LYS A 86 1.91 9.14 24.29
N ALA A 87 2.37 10.37 24.08
CA ALA A 87 2.24 11.09 22.82
C ALA A 87 2.97 10.39 21.67
N LEU A 88 4.20 9.90 21.90
CA LEU A 88 4.95 9.12 20.91
C LEU A 88 4.19 7.87 20.49
N ALA A 89 3.65 7.11 21.45
CA ALA A 89 2.88 5.91 21.15
C ALA A 89 1.60 6.19 20.34
N LEU A 90 0.93 7.31 20.61
CA LEU A 90 -0.22 7.74 19.80
C LEU A 90 0.20 8.13 18.39
N ALA A 91 1.20 9.02 18.29
CA ALA A 91 1.64 9.58 17.02
C ALA A 91 2.16 8.49 16.08
N ASP A 92 2.98 7.57 16.57
CA ASP A 92 3.61 6.50 15.79
C ASP A 92 2.58 5.51 15.17
N ASN A 93 1.52 5.19 15.91
CA ASN A 93 0.44 4.37 15.36
C ASN A 93 -0.43 5.19 14.40
N HIS A 94 -0.80 6.41 14.78
CA HIS A 94 -1.70 7.23 13.97
C HIS A 94 -1.08 7.71 12.64
N THR A 95 0.22 8.01 12.61
CA THR A 95 0.92 8.37 11.36
C THR A 95 0.99 7.19 10.40
N SER A 96 1.02 5.96 10.91
CA SER A 96 0.92 4.77 10.06
C SER A 96 -0.47 4.67 9.42
N ASP A 97 -1.53 4.92 10.19
CA ASP A 97 -2.93 4.84 9.74
C ASP A 97 -3.36 5.96 8.79
N THR A 98 -2.64 7.09 8.79
CA THR A 98 -2.93 8.23 7.91
C THR A 98 -2.20 8.16 6.56
N SER A 99 -1.41 7.11 6.33
CA SER A 99 -0.87 6.77 5.01
C SER A 99 -1.76 5.71 4.35
N PHE A 100 -1.72 5.64 3.03
CA PHE A 100 -2.46 4.63 2.26
C PHE A 100 -1.51 3.83 1.37
N PHE A 101 -1.95 2.63 0.97
CA PHE A 101 -1.19 1.78 0.07
C PHE A 101 -1.34 2.26 -1.38
N ASP A 102 -0.23 2.27 -2.10
CA ASP A 102 -0.20 2.29 -3.56
C ASP A 102 -0.43 0.87 -4.07
N PHE A 103 -1.68 0.51 -4.30
CA PHE A 103 -2.01 -0.83 -4.76
C PHE A 103 -1.53 -1.09 -6.19
N ASP A 104 -1.38 -0.07 -7.02
CA ASP A 104 -0.83 -0.22 -8.38
C ASP A 104 0.65 -0.65 -8.31
N ALA A 105 1.42 -0.05 -7.41
CA ALA A 105 2.79 -0.48 -7.12
C ALA A 105 2.84 -1.90 -6.53
N VAL A 106 1.92 -2.25 -5.62
CA VAL A 106 1.87 -3.58 -5.00
C VAL A 106 1.55 -4.69 -6.01
N VAL A 107 0.52 -4.51 -6.85
CA VAL A 107 0.11 -5.56 -7.82
C VAL A 107 1.07 -5.73 -8.99
N LYS A 108 1.97 -4.76 -9.20
CA LYS A 108 3.08 -4.88 -10.16
C LYS A 108 4.10 -5.93 -9.73
N ASP A 109 4.34 -6.04 -8.42
CA ASP A 109 5.38 -6.91 -7.85
C ASP A 109 4.81 -8.23 -7.33
N PHE A 110 3.53 -8.28 -6.93
CA PHE A 110 2.92 -9.45 -6.30
C PHE A 110 1.64 -9.93 -7.00
N GLY A 111 1.51 -11.24 -7.16
CA GLY A 111 0.27 -11.88 -7.61
C GLY A 111 -0.80 -11.98 -6.52
N VAL A 112 -2.06 -12.13 -6.93
CA VAL A 112 -3.22 -12.21 -6.00
C VAL A 112 -3.08 -13.33 -4.98
N ASP A 113 -2.66 -14.52 -5.41
CA ASP A 113 -2.43 -15.66 -4.50
C ASP A 113 -1.34 -15.37 -3.45
N GLU A 114 -0.40 -14.46 -3.73
CA GLU A 114 0.61 -14.05 -2.78
C GLU A 114 0.05 -13.06 -1.77
N LEU A 115 -0.69 -12.07 -2.24
CA LEU A 115 -1.34 -11.04 -1.41
C LEU A 115 -2.37 -11.65 -0.45
N ASP A 116 -3.10 -12.67 -0.91
CA ASP A 116 -4.03 -13.44 -0.06
C ASP A 116 -3.31 -14.12 1.12
N ARG A 117 -2.09 -14.63 0.92
CA ARG A 117 -1.28 -15.23 2.02
C ARG A 117 -0.85 -14.20 3.06
N TRP A 118 -0.80 -12.93 2.68
CA TRP A 118 -0.53 -11.81 3.58
C TRP A 118 -1.81 -11.21 4.16
N GLU A 119 -2.97 -11.81 3.90
CA GLU A 119 -4.29 -11.32 4.32
C GLU A 119 -4.55 -9.87 3.89
N ILE A 120 -4.01 -9.47 2.72
CA ILE A 120 -4.23 -8.14 2.16
C ILE A 120 -5.61 -8.12 1.50
N ASP A 121 -6.54 -7.37 2.10
CA ASP A 121 -7.87 -7.19 1.56
C ASP A 121 -7.86 -6.26 0.34
N LEU A 122 -7.93 -6.84 -0.86
CA LEU A 122 -8.06 -6.11 -2.12
C LEU A 122 -9.50 -5.66 -2.41
N SER A 123 -10.49 -6.07 -1.60
CA SER A 123 -11.91 -5.74 -1.86
C SER A 123 -12.24 -4.27 -1.60
N SER A 124 -11.40 -3.57 -0.82
CA SER A 124 -11.53 -2.13 -0.57
C SER A 124 -10.90 -1.25 -1.65
N VAL A 125 -10.22 -1.84 -2.65
CA VAL A 125 -9.65 -1.08 -3.76
C VAL A 125 -10.79 -0.61 -4.65
N THR A 126 -11.20 0.64 -4.49
CA THR A 126 -11.99 1.34 -5.50
C THR A 126 -11.08 1.57 -6.70
N ILE A 127 -11.28 0.77 -7.76
CA ILE A 127 -10.69 1.05 -9.06
C ILE A 127 -11.37 2.33 -9.55
N ASP A 128 -10.66 3.46 -9.44
CA ASP A 128 -11.12 4.72 -10.01
C ASP A 128 -10.94 4.63 -11.53
N MET A 129 -11.99 4.16 -12.21
CA MET A 129 -12.00 3.99 -13.67
C MET A 129 -12.07 5.31 -14.42
N GLU A 130 -11.97 6.47 -13.75
CA GLU A 130 -12.26 7.75 -14.38
C GLU A 130 -11.21 8.21 -15.40
N ASN A 131 -10.00 7.64 -15.48
CA ASN A 131 -8.99 8.10 -16.46
C ASN A 131 -8.06 7.00 -17.00
N GLN A 132 -8.59 5.96 -17.65
CA GLN A 132 -7.76 4.98 -18.40
C GLN A 132 -7.92 5.04 -19.93
N ASP A 133 -8.74 5.96 -20.46
CA ASP A 133 -8.94 6.08 -21.91
C ASP A 133 -7.77 6.78 -22.64
N GLU A 134 -6.83 7.43 -21.93
CA GLU A 134 -5.77 8.22 -22.59
C GLU A 134 -4.62 7.40 -23.20
N ASP A 135 -4.47 6.12 -22.84
CA ASP A 135 -3.33 5.27 -23.25
C ASP A 135 -3.72 4.02 -24.06
N ILE A 136 -4.99 3.87 -24.48
CA ILE A 136 -5.39 2.74 -25.32
C ILE A 136 -5.00 3.06 -26.78
N PRO A 137 -4.12 2.27 -27.43
CA PRO A 137 -3.80 2.46 -28.85
C PRO A 137 -5.08 2.51 -29.70
N ASP A 138 -5.18 3.46 -30.64
CA ASP A 138 -6.38 3.64 -31.48
C ASP A 138 -6.85 2.33 -32.13
N GLU A 139 -5.94 1.43 -32.46
CA GLU A 139 -6.18 0.10 -33.03
C GLU A 139 -7.00 -0.84 -32.11
N LEU A 140 -7.07 -0.55 -30.81
CA LEU A 140 -7.84 -1.27 -29.79
C LEU A 140 -9.13 -0.55 -29.38
N THR A 141 -9.44 0.60 -29.99
CA THR A 141 -10.69 1.33 -29.75
C THR A 141 -11.75 0.97 -30.80
N ALA A 142 -12.99 0.74 -30.36
CA ALA A 142 -14.13 0.44 -31.23
C ALA A 142 -15.20 1.55 -31.13
N GLU A 143 -16.00 1.75 -32.18
CA GLU A 143 -17.13 2.70 -32.16
C GLU A 143 -18.04 2.44 -30.95
N ARG A 144 -18.29 3.49 -30.17
CA ARG A 144 -19.07 3.45 -28.92
C ARG A 144 -20.53 3.07 -29.23
N LYS A 145 -20.85 1.77 -29.15
CA LYS A 145 -22.23 1.28 -29.27
C LYS A 145 -23.06 1.73 -28.05
N VAL A 146 -24.27 2.24 -28.30
CA VAL A 146 -25.28 2.70 -27.31
C VAL A 146 -25.88 1.54 -26.48
N ALA A 147 -25.20 0.39 -26.41
CA ALA A 147 -25.63 -0.71 -25.56
C ALA A 147 -25.33 -0.36 -24.09
N LEU A 148 -26.17 -0.84 -23.18
CA LEU A 148 -25.89 -0.80 -21.74
C LEU A 148 -24.46 -1.31 -21.50
N PRO A 149 -23.67 -0.65 -20.63
CA PRO A 149 -22.31 -1.07 -20.37
C PRO A 149 -22.34 -2.51 -19.87
N PHE A 150 -21.67 -3.40 -20.59
CA PHE A 150 -21.51 -4.79 -20.20
C PHE A 150 -20.03 -5.09 -20.09
N VAL A 151 -19.66 -5.82 -19.04
CA VAL A 151 -18.29 -6.30 -18.85
C VAL A 151 -18.22 -7.72 -19.38
N LYS A 152 -17.33 -7.97 -20.34
CA LYS A 152 -17.05 -9.32 -20.83
C LYS A 152 -15.82 -9.87 -20.14
N ILE A 153 -16.01 -10.86 -19.28
CA ILE A 153 -14.93 -11.54 -18.55
C ILE A 153 -14.70 -12.90 -19.19
N SER A 154 -13.46 -13.18 -19.56
CA SER A 154 -13.05 -14.45 -20.16
C SER A 154 -12.13 -15.20 -19.21
N PHE A 155 -12.34 -16.51 -19.08
CA PHE A 155 -11.55 -17.37 -18.19
C PHE A 155 -10.76 -18.37 -19.01
N GLN A 156 -9.52 -18.61 -18.61
CA GLN A 156 -8.65 -19.60 -19.28
C GLN A 156 -8.95 -21.03 -18.82
N SER A 157 -9.72 -21.18 -17.72
CA SER A 157 -10.16 -22.48 -17.23
C SER A 157 -11.49 -22.37 -16.49
N VAL A 158 -12.22 -23.48 -16.44
CA VAL A 158 -13.47 -23.61 -15.68
C VAL A 158 -13.26 -23.31 -14.19
N LYS A 159 -12.11 -23.69 -13.63
CA LYS A 159 -11.78 -23.42 -12.21
C LYS A 159 -11.69 -21.93 -11.89
N GLN A 160 -11.19 -21.11 -12.82
CA GLN A 160 -11.15 -19.65 -12.63
C GLN A 160 -12.56 -19.06 -12.65
N PHE A 161 -13.43 -19.55 -13.55
CA PHE A 161 -14.83 -19.16 -13.60
C PHE A 161 -15.57 -19.53 -12.31
N GLU A 162 -15.41 -20.75 -11.79
CA GLU A 162 -16.06 -21.20 -10.55
C GLU A 162 -15.67 -20.32 -9.34
N ARG A 163 -14.39 -19.95 -9.23
CA ARG A 163 -13.92 -19.04 -8.17
C ARG A 163 -14.54 -17.65 -8.31
N PHE A 164 -14.57 -17.12 -9.52
CA PHE A 164 -15.18 -15.82 -9.80
C PHE A 164 -16.69 -15.82 -9.50
N GLU A 165 -17.40 -16.90 -9.85
CA GLU A 165 -18.84 -17.03 -9.63
C GLU A 165 -19.23 -16.96 -8.15
N VAL A 166 -18.40 -17.52 -7.26
CA VAL A 166 -18.61 -17.44 -5.80
C VAL A 166 -18.59 -15.98 -5.33
N GLY A 167 -17.62 -15.19 -5.76
CA GLY A 167 -17.54 -13.76 -5.43
C GLY A 167 -18.65 -12.94 -6.08
N LEU A 168 -19.00 -13.25 -7.33
CA LEU A 168 -20.06 -12.57 -8.07
C LEU A 168 -21.43 -12.73 -7.41
N LYS A 169 -21.73 -13.91 -6.85
CA LYS A 169 -23.00 -14.15 -6.13
C LYS A 169 -23.17 -13.19 -4.94
N VAL A 170 -22.12 -12.99 -4.15
CA VAL A 170 -22.11 -12.06 -3.01
C VAL A 170 -22.37 -10.61 -3.47
N LEU A 171 -21.82 -10.23 -4.62
CA LEU A 171 -22.01 -8.89 -5.19
C LEU A 171 -23.42 -8.68 -5.74
N ILE A 172 -24.01 -9.67 -6.41
CA ILE A 172 -25.38 -9.61 -6.93
C ILE A 172 -26.41 -9.50 -5.80
N GLU A 173 -26.17 -10.16 -4.67
CA GLU A 173 -27.03 -10.02 -3.48
C GLU A 173 -26.96 -8.62 -2.86
N LYS A 174 -25.81 -7.94 -3.00
CA LYS A 174 -25.56 -6.62 -2.42
C LYS A 174 -26.04 -5.46 -3.31
N PHE A 175 -26.08 -5.65 -4.63
CA PHE A 175 -26.38 -4.60 -5.59
C PHE A 175 -27.51 -5.02 -6.54
N GLU A 176 -28.67 -4.36 -6.41
CA GLU A 176 -29.82 -4.60 -7.29
C GLU A 176 -29.54 -4.15 -8.74
N GLY A 177 -29.99 -4.94 -9.72
CA GLY A 177 -29.90 -4.61 -11.15
C GLY A 177 -28.73 -5.24 -11.92
N ILE A 178 -27.85 -6.00 -11.25
CA ILE A 178 -26.78 -6.75 -11.91
C ILE A 178 -27.35 -8.05 -12.49
N THR A 179 -27.16 -8.27 -13.79
CA THR A 179 -27.47 -9.54 -14.46
C THR A 179 -26.21 -10.05 -15.16
N TYR A 180 -25.98 -11.36 -15.13
CA TYR A 180 -24.88 -11.99 -15.84
C TYR A 180 -25.39 -13.17 -16.67
N VAL A 181 -24.72 -13.41 -17.79
CA VAL A 181 -25.02 -14.53 -18.69
C VAL A 181 -23.72 -15.28 -18.94
N VAL A 182 -23.74 -16.59 -18.72
CA VAL A 182 -22.60 -17.46 -19.00
C VAL A 182 -22.78 -18.04 -20.40
N GLY A 183 -21.96 -17.62 -21.34
CA GLY A 183 -21.89 -18.21 -22.67
C GLY A 183 -20.75 -19.22 -22.74
N GLY A 184 -21.05 -20.49 -22.97
CA GLY A 184 -20.03 -21.52 -23.22
C GLY A 184 -19.50 -21.43 -24.64
N GLY A 185 -18.19 -21.25 -24.79
CA GLY A 185 -17.46 -21.46 -26.04
C GLY A 185 -16.35 -22.50 -25.81
N GLU A 186 -16.08 -23.34 -26.79
CA GLU A 186 -14.89 -24.20 -26.77
C GLU A 186 -13.63 -23.32 -26.84
N LEU A 187 -12.61 -23.69 -26.06
CA LEU A 187 -11.27 -23.10 -26.15
C LEU A 187 -10.60 -23.45 -27.48
#